data_AF-A0A966H235-F1
#
_entry.id   AF-A0A966H235-F1
#
_cell.length_a   1.000
_cell.length_b   1.000
_cell.length_c   1.000
_cell.angle_alpha   90.00
_cell.angle_beta   90.00
_cell.angle_gamma   90.00
#
_symmetry.space_group_name_H-M   'P 1'
#
loop_
_entity.id
_entity.type
_entity.pdbx_description
1 polymer ?
#
loop_
_entity_poly.entity_id
_entity_poly.type
_entity_poly.pdbx_seq_one_letter_code
_entity_poly.pdbx_strand_id
1 'polypeptide(L)'
;MTRKRWTPQTEVTDALLRLREKRKWQLAYRRYVVEQKPSETYGPFFGLDIQSLRQWFSLQFKDGQSWETYGQNWQFEHIIPAAYFDFGIDADLKLCWSFVNMRVQHLEPGNHAPIPFNLLAARPYFQQLLERTGWESCQDMLVRIDELAADTALVSEAGVQFILGQKARLEQIASLDAAELQQLNQGTSLDSLLLEREILKKFS
;
A
#
# COMPACT_ATOMS: atom_id res chain seq x y z
N MET A 1 -8.03 1.01 35.00
CA MET A 1 -8.02 0.45 33.63
C MET A 1 -7.45 -0.96 33.68
N THR A 2 -8.31 -1.97 33.58
CA THR A 2 -7.94 -3.39 33.64
C THR A 2 -7.20 -3.76 32.35
N ARG A 3 -5.89 -4.05 32.44
CA ARG A 3 -5.12 -4.59 31.31
C ARG A 3 -5.79 -5.90 30.87
N LYS A 4 -6.24 -5.97 29.61
CA LYS A 4 -6.76 -7.21 29.02
C LYS A 4 -5.70 -8.31 29.23
N ARG A 5 -6.07 -9.39 29.92
CA ARG A 5 -5.23 -10.59 30.05
C ARG A 5 -4.94 -11.08 28.63
N TRP A 6 -3.66 -11.29 28.33
CA TRP A 6 -3.24 -11.87 27.07
C TRP A 6 -3.78 -13.30 26.99
N THR A 7 -4.68 -13.54 26.04
CA THR A 7 -5.14 -14.89 25.68
C THR A 7 -4.25 -15.42 24.56
N PRO A 8 -3.59 -16.57 24.73
CA PRO A 8 -2.86 -17.20 23.64
C PRO A 8 -3.84 -17.52 22.50
N GLN A 9 -3.59 -16.99 21.30
CA GLN A 9 -4.25 -17.49 20.10
C GLN A 9 -3.67 -18.87 19.79
N THR A 10 -4.49 -19.91 19.94
CA THR A 10 -4.14 -21.31 19.75
C THR A 10 -4.21 -21.76 18.29
N GLU A 11 -4.94 -21.03 17.44
CA GLU A 11 -5.05 -21.34 16.01
C GLU A 11 -3.92 -20.65 15.23
N VAL A 12 -3.08 -21.46 14.60
CA VAL A 12 -2.02 -21.00 13.70
C VAL A 12 -2.64 -20.79 12.33
N THR A 13 -2.97 -19.54 12.01
CA THR A 13 -3.40 -19.14 10.66
C THR A 13 -2.21 -18.62 9.86
N ASP A 14 -2.26 -18.72 8.54
CA ASP A 14 -1.21 -18.18 7.65
C ASP A 14 -1.02 -16.67 7.85
N ALA A 15 -2.11 -15.93 8.07
CA ALA A 15 -2.07 -14.51 8.37
C ALA A 15 -1.29 -14.22 9.67
N LEU A 16 -1.47 -15.06 10.71
CA LEU A 16 -0.74 -14.94 11.96
C LEU A 16 0.75 -15.26 11.79
N LEU A 17 1.09 -16.29 11.00
CA LEU A 17 2.47 -16.64 10.68
C LEU A 17 3.17 -15.51 9.93
N ARG A 18 2.54 -14.95 8.89
CA ARG A 18 3.07 -13.79 8.15
C ARG A 18 3.27 -12.58 9.04
N LEU A 19 2.34 -12.29 9.94
CA LEU A 19 2.47 -11.19 10.90
C LEU A 19 3.66 -11.38 11.85
N ARG A 20 3.87 -12.61 12.35
CA ARG A 20 4.99 -12.95 13.23
C ARG A 20 6.33 -12.83 12.51
N GLU A 21 6.41 -13.35 11.29
CA GLU A 21 7.61 -13.24 10.45
C GLU A 21 7.92 -11.76 10.14
N LYS A 22 6.94 -10.97 9.70
CA LYS A 22 7.11 -9.53 9.53
C LYS A 22 7.69 -8.85 10.78
N ARG A 23 7.16 -9.13 11.96
CA ARG A 23 7.66 -8.55 13.23
C ARG A 23 9.08 -8.98 13.55
N LYS A 24 9.44 -10.24 13.26
CA LYS A 24 10.80 -10.78 13.43
C LYS A 24 11.80 -9.99 12.59
N TRP A 25 11.48 -9.76 11.32
CA TRP A 25 12.31 -8.98 10.42
C TRP A 25 12.40 -7.50 10.81
N GLN A 26 11.29 -6.87 11.21
CA GLN A 26 11.30 -5.49 11.74
C GLN A 26 12.22 -5.34 12.96
N LEU A 27 12.17 -6.31 13.88
CA LEU A 27 13.03 -6.31 15.06
C LEU A 27 14.50 -6.51 14.68
N ALA A 28 14.80 -7.41 13.74
CA ALA A 28 16.15 -7.63 13.23
C ALA A 28 16.71 -6.38 12.57
N TYR A 29 15.93 -5.74 11.69
CA TYR A 29 16.29 -4.49 11.02
C TYR A 29 16.60 -3.37 12.03
N ARG A 30 15.72 -3.19 13.03
CA ARG A 30 15.93 -2.22 14.11
C ARG A 30 17.24 -2.48 14.86
N ARG A 31 17.48 -3.72 15.28
CA ARG A 31 18.70 -4.09 16.01
C ARG A 31 19.95 -3.87 15.17
N TYR A 32 19.88 -4.16 13.87
CA TYR A 32 20.99 -3.98 12.95
C TYR A 32 21.35 -2.50 12.77
N VAL A 33 20.36 -1.64 12.51
CA VAL A 33 20.60 -0.23 12.15
C VAL A 33 20.66 0.69 13.36
N VAL A 34 19.71 0.58 14.29
CA VAL A 34 19.58 1.49 15.45
C VAL A 34 20.53 1.05 16.56
N GLU A 35 20.52 -0.24 16.91
CA GLU A 35 21.38 -0.78 17.98
C GLU A 35 22.78 -1.16 17.48
N GLN A 36 23.05 -1.05 16.18
CA GLN A 36 24.33 -1.38 15.54
C GLN A 36 24.83 -2.81 15.85
N LYS A 37 23.90 -3.76 15.98
CA LYS A 37 24.20 -5.17 16.24
C LYS A 37 24.24 -5.97 14.94
N PRO A 38 25.42 -6.40 14.46
CA PRO A 38 25.51 -7.16 13.23
C PRO A 38 24.76 -8.50 13.35
N SER A 39 24.31 -9.00 12.21
CA SER A 39 23.65 -10.30 12.10
C SER A 39 24.02 -10.94 10.78
N GLU A 40 24.60 -12.14 10.86
CA GLU A 40 24.91 -12.96 9.68
C GLU A 40 23.64 -13.47 8.99
N THR A 41 22.57 -13.68 9.77
CA THR A 41 21.29 -14.17 9.26
C THR A 41 20.51 -13.11 8.50
N TYR A 42 20.47 -11.87 9.01
CA TYR A 42 19.60 -10.82 8.47
C TYR A 42 20.34 -9.75 7.67
N GLY A 43 21.57 -9.43 8.04
CA GLY A 43 22.37 -8.38 7.40
C GLY A 43 22.47 -8.50 5.88
N PRO A 44 22.67 -9.71 5.29
CA PRO A 44 22.77 -9.88 3.84
C PRO A 44 21.54 -9.42 3.03
N PHE A 45 20.38 -9.22 3.67
CA PHE A 45 19.15 -8.81 3.00
C PHE A 45 18.96 -7.29 2.94
N PHE A 46 19.77 -6.50 3.66
CA PHE A 46 19.54 -5.05 3.80
C PHE A 46 20.24 -4.21 2.72
N GLY A 47 21.11 -4.85 1.91
CA GLY A 47 21.76 -4.24 0.75
C GLY A 47 22.93 -3.31 1.06
N LEU A 48 23.12 -2.90 2.31
CA LEU A 48 24.21 -2.04 2.78
C LEU A 48 24.71 -2.49 4.15
N ASP A 49 25.95 -2.11 4.49
CA ASP A 49 26.47 -2.26 5.85
C ASP A 49 25.81 -1.28 6.83
N ILE A 50 26.02 -1.50 8.14
CA ILE A 50 25.43 -0.69 9.22
C ILE A 50 25.71 0.81 9.04
N GLN A 51 26.94 1.20 8.70
CA GLN A 51 27.31 2.61 8.63
C GLN A 51 26.69 3.27 7.40
N SER A 52 26.72 2.59 6.25
CA SER A 52 26.07 3.08 5.03
C SER A 52 24.55 3.18 5.18
N LEU A 53 23.88 2.23 5.85
CA LEU A 53 22.45 2.32 6.18
C LEU A 53 22.16 3.53 7.06
N ARG A 54 22.98 3.76 8.10
CA ARG A 54 22.79 4.91 8.97
C ARG A 54 22.97 6.21 8.20
N GLN A 55 24.00 6.31 7.36
CA GLN A 55 24.16 7.47 6.49
C GLN A 55 22.93 7.67 5.59
N TRP A 56 22.44 6.62 4.94
CA TRP A 56 21.26 6.66 4.07
C TRP A 56 20.01 7.22 4.79
N PHE A 57 19.74 6.78 6.01
CA PHE A 57 18.59 7.27 6.78
C PHE A 57 18.81 8.68 7.35
N SER A 58 20.03 9.02 7.77
CA SER A 58 20.33 10.35 8.30
C SER A 58 20.16 11.45 7.26
N LEU A 59 20.34 11.15 5.96
CA LEU A 59 20.03 12.08 4.87
C LEU A 59 18.53 12.45 4.77
N GLN A 60 17.65 11.67 5.40
CA GLN A 60 16.19 11.85 5.35
C GLN A 60 15.64 12.50 6.63
N PHE A 61 16.48 12.73 7.65
CA PHE A 61 16.05 13.36 8.90
C PHE A 61 15.71 14.84 8.69
N LYS A 62 14.65 15.27 9.37
CA LYS A 62 14.24 16.69 9.47
C LYS A 62 14.66 17.26 10.83
N ASP A 63 14.45 18.55 11.02
CA ASP A 63 14.77 19.24 12.28
C ASP A 63 14.18 18.51 13.49
N GLY A 64 15.05 18.22 14.48
CA GLY A 64 14.68 17.47 15.68
C GLY A 64 14.64 15.94 15.54
N GLN A 65 15.02 15.39 14.39
CA GLN A 65 15.19 13.94 14.20
C GLN A 65 16.66 13.55 14.31
N SER A 66 16.90 12.49 15.06
CA SER A 66 18.20 11.89 15.27
C SER A 66 18.03 10.42 15.65
N TRP A 67 19.11 9.68 15.78
CA TRP A 67 19.04 8.27 16.17
C TRP A 67 18.42 8.06 17.55
N GLU A 68 18.59 9.03 18.44
CA GLU A 68 18.07 9.04 19.82
C GLU A 68 16.55 9.25 19.86
N THR A 69 15.96 9.84 18.81
CA THR A 69 14.52 10.10 18.72
C THR A 69 13.75 9.04 17.91
N TYR A 70 14.39 7.91 17.61
CA TYR A 70 13.74 6.76 16.96
C TYR A 70 12.55 6.24 17.79
N GLY A 71 11.43 5.98 17.12
CA GLY A 71 10.17 5.55 17.72
C GLY A 71 9.37 6.65 18.42
N GLN A 72 9.94 7.87 18.52
CA GLN A 72 9.27 9.05 19.05
C GLN A 72 8.93 10.04 17.92
N ASN A 73 9.96 10.46 17.17
CA ASN A 73 9.82 11.47 16.12
C ASN A 73 9.85 10.86 14.71
N TRP A 74 10.33 9.63 14.59
CA TRP A 74 10.42 8.93 13.31
C TRP A 74 10.54 7.41 13.50
N GLN A 75 10.25 6.65 12.44
CA GLN A 75 10.45 5.20 12.38
C GLN A 75 10.83 4.75 10.96
N PHE A 76 11.21 3.49 10.81
CA PHE A 76 11.40 2.89 9.50
C PHE A 76 10.06 2.56 8.85
N GLU A 77 9.95 2.86 7.55
CA GLU A 77 8.76 2.55 6.77
C GLU A 77 9.16 1.99 5.40
N HIS A 78 8.33 1.07 4.90
CA HIS A 78 8.54 0.54 3.55
C HIS A 78 7.91 1.46 2.51
N ILE A 79 8.52 1.56 1.33
CA ILE A 79 7.93 2.23 0.17
C ILE A 79 6.89 1.32 -0.47
N ILE A 80 7.27 0.07 -0.77
CA ILE A 80 6.35 -1.03 -1.07
C ILE A 80 6.17 -1.87 0.19
N PRO A 81 4.96 -1.96 0.77
CA PRO A 81 4.73 -2.70 2.00
C PRO A 81 5.17 -4.16 1.92
N ALA A 82 5.75 -4.66 3.02
CA ALA A 82 6.12 -6.06 3.19
C ALA A 82 5.00 -7.09 2.91
N ALA A 83 3.72 -6.66 2.91
CA ALA A 83 2.59 -7.53 2.56
C ALA A 83 2.57 -7.94 1.08
N TYR A 84 3.30 -7.23 0.22
CA TYR A 84 3.42 -7.49 -1.20
C TYR A 84 4.68 -8.29 -1.55
N PHE A 85 5.31 -8.94 -0.57
CA PHE A 85 6.49 -9.76 -0.77
C PHE A 85 6.27 -11.14 -0.16
N ASP A 86 6.80 -12.17 -0.81
CA ASP A 86 6.80 -13.54 -0.31
C ASP A 86 8.02 -13.79 0.58
N PHE A 87 7.76 -14.08 1.85
CA PHE A 87 8.81 -14.32 2.84
C PHE A 87 9.43 -15.72 2.71
N GLY A 88 8.88 -16.59 1.86
CA GLY A 88 9.46 -17.87 1.48
C GLY A 88 10.50 -17.77 0.36
N ILE A 89 10.64 -16.59 -0.28
CA ILE A 89 11.54 -16.37 -1.41
C ILE A 89 12.64 -15.38 -1.00
N ASP A 90 13.89 -15.84 -1.04
CA ASP A 90 15.05 -15.02 -0.66
C ASP A 90 15.19 -13.74 -1.50
N ALA A 91 14.86 -13.80 -2.79
CA ALA A 91 14.88 -12.64 -3.67
C ALA A 91 13.85 -11.58 -3.22
N ASP A 92 12.63 -11.99 -2.89
CA ASP A 92 11.59 -11.10 -2.35
C ASP A 92 12.00 -10.50 -1.02
N LEU A 93 12.64 -11.27 -0.13
CA LEU A 93 13.17 -10.75 1.13
C LEU A 93 14.25 -9.70 0.90
N LYS A 94 15.17 -9.92 -0.05
CA LYS A 94 16.22 -8.95 -0.40
C LYS A 94 15.61 -7.66 -0.94
N LEU A 95 14.60 -7.75 -1.81
CA LEU A 95 13.91 -6.56 -2.32
C LEU A 95 13.11 -5.85 -1.22
N CYS A 96 12.35 -6.60 -0.41
CA CYS A 96 11.53 -6.07 0.66
C CYS A 96 12.36 -5.27 1.67
N TRP A 97 13.51 -5.80 2.09
CA TRP A 97 14.34 -5.24 3.16
C TRP A 97 15.54 -4.43 2.67
N SER A 98 15.72 -4.29 1.35
CA SER A 98 16.76 -3.45 0.78
C SER A 98 16.60 -1.99 1.21
N PHE A 99 17.73 -1.31 1.42
CA PHE A 99 17.76 0.12 1.76
C PHE A 99 16.96 1.00 0.79
N VAL A 100 16.83 0.62 -0.49
CA VAL A 100 16.05 1.39 -1.47
C VAL A 100 14.54 1.25 -1.28
N ASN A 101 14.07 0.19 -0.62
CA ASN A 101 12.66 0.03 -0.27
C ASN A 101 12.33 0.58 1.12
N MET A 102 13.33 1.06 1.85
CA MET A 102 13.20 1.55 3.22
C MET A 102 13.40 3.07 3.28
N ARG A 103 12.55 3.76 4.03
CA ARG A 103 12.61 5.21 4.25
C ARG A 103 12.35 5.60 5.70
N VAL A 104 12.65 6.86 6.02
CA VAL A 104 12.22 7.49 7.27
C VAL A 104 10.75 7.90 7.14
N GLN A 105 9.90 7.39 8.03
CA GLN A 105 8.57 7.94 8.28
C GLN A 105 8.66 8.87 9.48
N HIS A 106 8.23 10.12 9.29
CA HIS A 106 8.09 11.08 10.38
C HIS A 106 6.82 10.79 11.17
N LEU A 107 6.92 10.84 12.49
CA LEU A 107 5.81 10.60 13.41
C LEU A 107 5.33 11.94 13.96
N GLU A 108 4.04 12.20 13.82
CA GLU A 108 3.40 13.36 14.44
C GLU A 108 2.87 12.95 15.83
N PRO A 109 2.89 13.86 16.82
CA PRO A 109 2.33 13.57 18.15
C PRO A 109 0.88 13.08 18.06
N GLY A 110 0.64 11.84 18.48
CA GLY A 110 -0.69 11.22 18.46
C GLY A 110 -1.10 10.56 17.15
N ASN A 111 -0.31 10.69 16.07
CA ASN A 111 -0.55 9.99 14.80
C ASN A 111 0.62 9.07 14.45
N HIS A 112 0.41 7.79 14.72
CA HIS A 112 1.35 6.71 14.41
C HIS A 112 0.80 5.80 13.30
N ALA A 113 -0.19 6.28 12.54
CA ALA A 113 -0.78 5.48 11.47
C ALA A 113 0.28 5.22 10.38
N PRO A 114 0.33 4.00 9.81
CA PRO A 114 1.15 3.73 8.63
C PRO A 114 0.77 4.68 7.50
N ILE A 115 1.74 5.05 6.65
CA ILE A 115 1.42 5.83 5.46
C ILE A 115 0.64 4.92 4.51
N PRO A 116 -0.56 5.31 4.03
CA PRO A 116 -1.27 4.53 3.04
C PRO A 116 -0.38 4.28 1.83
N PHE A 117 -0.21 3.02 1.46
CA PHE A 117 0.56 2.67 0.28
C PHE A 117 -0.12 3.21 -0.98
N ASN A 118 0.67 3.84 -1.83
CA ASN A 118 0.23 4.32 -3.12
C ASN A 118 1.15 3.76 -4.21
N LEU A 119 0.65 2.75 -4.93
CA LEU A 119 1.37 2.11 -6.04
C LEU A 119 1.78 3.12 -7.12
N LEU A 120 0.93 4.12 -7.40
CA LEU A 120 1.21 5.19 -8.36
C LEU A 120 2.35 6.09 -7.92
N ALA A 121 2.58 6.23 -6.61
CA ALA A 121 3.70 7.01 -6.07
C ALA A 121 4.99 6.19 -5.94
N ALA A 122 4.88 4.87 -5.79
CA ALA A 122 6.04 3.98 -5.68
C ALA A 122 6.80 3.87 -7.01
N ARG A 123 6.10 3.74 -8.15
CA ARG A 123 6.76 3.57 -9.46
C ARG A 123 7.69 4.74 -9.84
N PRO A 124 7.25 6.01 -9.77
CA PRO A 124 8.12 7.14 -10.11
C PRO A 124 9.33 7.27 -9.18
N TYR A 125 9.23 6.79 -7.93
CA TYR A 125 10.35 6.78 -7.00
C TYR A 125 11.48 5.86 -7.49
N PHE A 126 11.17 4.59 -7.77
CA PHE A 126 12.19 3.63 -8.23
C PHE A 126 12.69 3.95 -9.64
N GLN A 127 11.81 4.45 -10.51
CA GLN A 127 12.20 4.90 -11.84
C GLN A 127 13.22 6.05 -11.78
N GLN A 128 12.96 7.10 -11.00
CA GLN A 128 13.91 8.20 -10.84
C GLN A 128 15.22 7.75 -10.22
N LEU A 129 15.17 6.83 -9.25
CA LEU A 129 16.38 6.32 -8.62
C LEU A 129 17.22 5.54 -9.64
N LEU A 130 16.60 4.68 -10.45
CA LEU A 130 17.26 3.93 -11.52
C LEU A 130 17.87 4.86 -12.57
N GLU A 131 17.08 5.80 -13.11
CA GLU A 131 17.52 6.72 -14.16
C GLU A 131 18.69 7.60 -13.72
N ARG A 132 18.71 8.03 -12.44
CA ARG A 132 19.73 8.95 -11.94
C ARG A 132 20.99 8.27 -11.42
N THR A 133 20.91 7.01 -11.03
CA THR A 133 22.03 6.31 -10.36
C THR A 133 22.50 5.05 -11.08
N GLY A 134 21.68 4.49 -11.97
CA GLY A 134 21.92 3.19 -12.57
C GLY A 134 21.81 2.01 -11.58
N TRP A 135 21.21 2.20 -10.40
CA TRP A 135 21.14 1.15 -9.38
C TRP A 135 20.18 0.03 -9.78
N GLU A 136 20.73 -1.11 -10.21
CA GLU A 136 19.99 -2.23 -10.82
C GLU A 136 18.88 -2.80 -9.94
N SER A 137 19.03 -2.82 -8.62
CA SER A 137 17.96 -3.30 -7.72
C SER A 137 16.65 -2.51 -7.84
N CYS A 138 16.69 -1.28 -8.36
CA CYS A 138 15.49 -0.51 -8.67
C CYS A 138 14.72 -1.09 -9.87
N GLN A 139 15.41 -1.73 -10.82
CA GLN A 139 14.77 -2.44 -11.94
C GLN A 139 13.92 -3.60 -11.43
N ASP A 140 14.44 -4.38 -10.49
CA ASP A 140 13.70 -5.49 -9.86
C ASP A 140 12.46 -4.98 -9.11
N MET A 141 12.57 -3.83 -8.44
CA MET A 141 11.44 -3.17 -7.78
C MET A 141 10.37 -2.72 -8.78
N LEU A 142 10.76 -2.24 -9.97
CA LEU A 142 9.82 -1.87 -11.04
C LEU A 142 9.11 -3.10 -11.61
N VAL A 143 9.82 -4.21 -11.82
CA VAL A 143 9.22 -5.49 -12.21
C VAL A 143 8.19 -5.92 -11.17
N ARG A 144 8.52 -5.85 -9.88
CA ARG A 144 7.59 -6.18 -8.81
C ARG A 144 6.34 -5.29 -8.81
N ILE A 145 6.49 -3.99 -9.09
CA ILE A 145 5.36 -3.06 -9.21
C ILE A 145 4.45 -3.46 -10.39
N ASP A 146 5.02 -3.86 -11.52
CA ASP A 146 4.27 -4.27 -12.70
C ASP A 146 3.49 -5.57 -12.45
N GLU A 147 4.06 -6.53 -11.74
CA GLU A 147 3.35 -7.75 -11.28
C GLU A 147 2.16 -7.40 -10.37
N LEU A 148 2.36 -6.51 -9.39
CA LEU A 148 1.30 -6.08 -8.49
C LEU A 148 0.16 -5.35 -9.21
N ALA A 149 0.50 -4.56 -10.23
CA ALA A 149 -0.48 -3.87 -11.07
C ALA A 149 -1.29 -4.87 -11.91
N ALA A 150 -0.67 -5.91 -12.46
CA ALA A 150 -1.35 -6.95 -13.23
C ALA A 150 -2.38 -7.71 -12.38
N ASP A 151 -2.02 -8.07 -11.15
CA ASP A 151 -2.90 -8.79 -10.22
C ASP A 151 -4.14 -7.99 -9.78
N THR A 152 -4.06 -6.66 -9.78
CA THR A 152 -5.15 -5.78 -9.35
C THR A 152 -6.07 -5.31 -10.49
N ALA A 153 -5.68 -5.50 -11.75
CA ALA A 153 -6.28 -4.80 -12.89
C ALA A 153 -7.38 -5.54 -13.66
N LEU A 154 -7.86 -6.70 -13.19
CA LEU A 154 -8.81 -7.49 -13.97
C LEU A 154 -10.26 -7.23 -13.54
N VAL A 155 -11.01 -6.53 -14.39
CA VAL A 155 -12.47 -6.51 -14.33
C VAL A 155 -12.96 -7.93 -14.65
N SER A 156 -13.82 -8.48 -13.79
CA SER A 156 -14.39 -9.81 -14.04
C SER A 156 -15.16 -9.83 -15.36
N GLU A 157 -15.03 -10.90 -16.14
CA GLU A 157 -15.76 -11.07 -17.40
C GLU A 157 -17.27 -10.90 -17.21
N ALA A 158 -17.83 -11.43 -16.11
CA ALA A 158 -19.23 -11.24 -15.75
C ALA A 158 -19.62 -9.75 -15.58
N GLY A 159 -18.73 -8.95 -14.99
CA GLY A 159 -18.91 -7.50 -14.87
C GLY A 159 -18.89 -6.79 -16.23
N VAL A 160 -17.99 -7.20 -17.14
CA VAL A 160 -17.95 -6.69 -18.51
C VAL A 160 -19.26 -7.03 -19.23
N GLN A 161 -19.71 -8.28 -19.17
CA GLN A 161 -20.94 -8.72 -19.80
C GLN A 161 -22.19 -8.04 -19.22
N PHE A 162 -22.22 -7.76 -17.90
CA PHE A 162 -23.29 -6.98 -17.28
C PHE A 162 -23.40 -5.58 -17.89
N ILE A 163 -22.26 -4.88 -18.02
CA ILE A 163 -22.23 -3.52 -18.61
C ILE A 163 -22.64 -3.58 -20.08
N LEU A 164 -22.09 -4.50 -20.87
CA LEU A 164 -22.40 -4.62 -22.30
C LEU A 164 -23.88 -4.95 -22.53
N GLY A 165 -24.44 -5.89 -21.77
CA GLY A 165 -25.82 -6.32 -21.91
C GLY A 165 -26.85 -5.26 -21.50
N GLN A 166 -26.46 -4.27 -20.69
CA GLN A 166 -27.37 -3.23 -20.18
C GLN A 166 -26.91 -1.81 -20.50
N LYS A 167 -25.94 -1.64 -21.41
CA LYS A 167 -25.26 -0.37 -21.65
C LYS A 167 -26.22 0.81 -21.83
N ALA A 168 -27.20 0.69 -22.74
CA ALA A 168 -28.17 1.75 -23.01
C ALA A 168 -29.00 2.12 -21.77
N ARG A 169 -29.44 1.12 -21.00
CA ARG A 169 -30.18 1.32 -19.75
C ARG A 169 -29.31 2.02 -18.69
N LEU A 170 -28.05 1.61 -18.54
CA LEU A 170 -27.12 2.20 -17.58
C LEU A 170 -26.81 3.67 -17.93
N GLU A 171 -26.63 3.99 -19.21
CA GLU A 171 -26.42 5.37 -19.69
C GLU A 171 -27.66 6.25 -19.45
N GLN A 172 -28.86 5.70 -19.64
CA GLN A 172 -30.11 6.40 -19.30
C GLN A 172 -30.21 6.68 -17.80
N ILE A 173 -29.91 5.70 -16.93
CA ILE A 173 -29.89 5.87 -15.48
C ILE A 173 -28.85 6.92 -15.06
N ALA A 174 -27.66 6.91 -15.69
CA ALA A 174 -26.61 7.90 -15.41
C ALA A 174 -27.01 9.33 -15.82
N SER A 175 -28.00 9.49 -16.70
CA SER A 175 -28.53 10.78 -17.13
C SER A 175 -29.62 11.35 -16.22
N LEU A 176 -30.08 10.58 -15.22
CA LEU A 176 -31.13 11.00 -14.30
C LEU A 176 -30.59 12.01 -13.28
N ASP A 177 -31.43 12.95 -12.88
CA ASP A 177 -31.13 13.81 -11.74
C ASP A 177 -31.36 13.11 -10.38
N ALA A 178 -31.06 13.79 -9.29
CA ALA A 178 -31.17 13.21 -7.95
C ALA A 178 -32.60 12.80 -7.57
N ALA A 179 -33.62 13.54 -8.02
CA ALA A 179 -35.03 13.26 -7.72
C ALA A 179 -35.55 12.09 -8.57
N GLU A 180 -35.24 12.07 -9.86
CA GLU A 180 -35.57 10.97 -10.77
C GLU A 180 -34.90 9.66 -10.32
N LEU A 181 -33.62 9.71 -9.92
CA LEU A 181 -32.90 8.55 -9.41
C LEU A 181 -33.52 8.04 -8.10
N GLN A 182 -33.99 8.92 -7.22
CA GLN A 182 -34.71 8.54 -6.00
C GLN A 182 -36.02 7.81 -6.33
N GLN A 183 -36.79 8.31 -7.29
CA GLN A 183 -38.03 7.67 -7.72
C GLN A 183 -37.79 6.30 -8.35
N LEU A 184 -36.73 6.16 -9.15
CA LEU A 184 -36.28 4.87 -9.71
C LEU A 184 -35.95 3.88 -8.58
N ASN A 185 -35.23 4.33 -7.55
CA ASN A 185 -34.88 3.50 -6.39
C ASN A 185 -36.10 3.13 -5.53
N GLN A 186 -37.17 3.93 -5.57
CA GLN A 186 -38.46 3.64 -4.91
C GLN A 186 -39.36 2.69 -5.70
N GLY A 187 -38.92 2.25 -6.89
CA GLY A 187 -39.62 1.26 -7.72
C GLY A 187 -40.36 1.85 -8.93
N THR A 188 -40.24 3.15 -9.20
CA THR A 188 -40.77 3.76 -10.42
C THR A 188 -40.00 3.22 -11.64
N SER A 189 -40.69 2.90 -12.74
CA SER A 189 -40.02 2.37 -13.93
C SER A 189 -39.21 3.46 -14.64
N LEU A 190 -38.06 3.07 -15.22
CA LEU A 190 -37.20 3.99 -15.97
C LEU A 190 -37.95 4.64 -17.15
N ASP A 191 -38.76 3.88 -17.86
CA ASP A 191 -39.54 4.39 -19.00
C ASP A 191 -40.54 5.48 -18.58
N SER A 192 -41.14 5.34 -17.39
CA SER A 192 -42.06 6.34 -16.84
C SER A 192 -41.35 7.66 -16.55
N LEU A 193 -40.15 7.59 -15.96
CA LEU A 193 -39.35 8.76 -15.64
C LEU A 193 -38.88 9.49 -16.90
N LEU A 194 -38.41 8.73 -17.90
CA LEU A 194 -37.98 9.31 -19.18
C LEU A 194 -39.14 9.98 -19.92
N LEU A 195 -40.34 9.39 -19.88
CA LEU A 195 -41.53 9.96 -20.47
C LEU A 195 -41.95 11.27 -19.78
N GLU A 196 -41.97 11.29 -18.44
CA GLU A 196 -42.27 12.50 -17.66
C GLU A 196 -41.29 13.62 -18.01
N ARG A 197 -40.01 13.31 -18.11
CA ARG A 197 -38.96 14.25 -18.53
C ARG A 197 -39.20 14.81 -19.93
N GLU A 198 -39.59 13.98 -20.89
CA GLU A 198 -39.92 14.45 -22.25
C GLU A 198 -41.17 15.34 -22.28
N ILE A 199 -42.17 15.03 -21.45
CA ILE A 199 -43.38 15.84 -21.31
C ILE A 199 -43.02 17.22 -20.74
N LEU A 200 -42.30 17.27 -19.62
CA LEU A 200 -41.91 18.51 -18.99
C LEU A 200 -41.09 19.40 -19.93
N LYS A 201 -40.17 18.81 -20.73
CA LYS A 201 -39.42 19.53 -21.77
C LYS A 201 -40.29 20.13 -22.89
N LYS A 202 -41.46 19.55 -23.18
CA LYS A 202 -42.40 20.09 -24.20
C LYS A 202 -43.26 21.23 -23.66
N PHE A 203 -43.36 21.37 -22.34
CA PHE A 203 -44.17 22.39 -21.66
C PHE A 203 -43.34 23.50 -21.01
N SER A 204 -42.01 23.37 -21.01
CA SER A 204 -41.03 24.42 -20.68
C SER A 204 -40.63 25.21 -21.91
#